data_AF-A0A401QCL7-F1
#
_entry.id   AF-A0A401QCL7-F1
#
_cell.length_a   1.000
_cell.length_b   1.000
_cell.length_c   1.000
_cell.angle_alpha   90.00
_cell.angle_beta   90.00
_cell.angle_gamma   90.00
#
_symmetry.space_group_name_H-M   'P 1'
#
loop_
_entity.id
_entity.type
_entity.pdbx_description
1 polymer ?
#
loop_
_entity_poly.entity_id
_entity_poly.type
_entity_poly.pdbx_seq_one_letter_code
_entity_poly.pdbx_strand_id
1 'polypeptide(L)'
;MKLMDNTDREVIHLVRPFKCVSCWFPCCLQELEVQSPPGNTIGYIKQTWHPCLPKFSVQDVERETVLRIVGPCFACNCCGDINFE
;
A
#
# COMPACT_ATOMS: atom_id res chain seq x y z
N MET A 1 -2.21 -1.81 -11.11
CA MET A 1 -3.18 -2.86 -10.70
C MET A 1 -4.56 -2.25 -10.81
N LYS A 2 -5.55 -3.01 -11.29
CA LYS A 2 -6.90 -2.50 -11.59
C LYS A 2 -7.93 -3.25 -10.77
N LEU A 3 -8.87 -2.52 -10.18
CA LEU A 3 -10.03 -3.06 -9.48
C LEU A 3 -11.26 -2.76 -10.32
N MET A 4 -11.96 -3.84 -10.70
CA MET A 4 -13.14 -3.78 -11.56
C MET A 4 -14.39 -4.07 -10.74
N ASP A 5 -15.52 -3.48 -11.12
CA ASP A 5 -16.83 -3.84 -10.58
C ASP A 5 -17.39 -5.12 -11.23
N ASN A 6 -18.57 -5.55 -10.81
CA ASN A 6 -19.27 -6.73 -11.35
C ASN A 6 -19.72 -6.56 -12.82
N THR A 7 -19.50 -5.39 -13.42
CA THR A 7 -19.81 -5.07 -14.83
C THR A 7 -18.55 -4.84 -15.67
N ASP A 8 -17.38 -5.29 -15.18
CA ASP A 8 -16.06 -5.13 -15.82
C ASP A 8 -15.63 -3.66 -16.03
N ARG A 9 -16.19 -2.72 -15.27
CA ARG A 9 -15.76 -1.32 -15.31
C ARG A 9 -14.67 -1.07 -14.29
N GLU A 10 -13.61 -0.38 -14.71
CA GLU A 10 -12.50 -0.02 -13.82
C GLU A 10 -12.95 1.09 -12.85
N VAL A 11 -13.00 0.77 -11.55
CA VAL A 11 -13.42 1.72 -10.50
C VAL A 11 -12.21 2.32 -9.80
N ILE A 12 -11.22 1.49 -9.45
CA ILE A 12 -9.99 1.94 -8.79
C ILE A 12 -8.77 1.50 -9.60
N HIS A 13 -7.87 2.44 -9.84
CA HIS A 13 -6.57 2.20 -10.45
C HIS A 13 -5.45 2.46 -9.45
N LEU A 14 -4.67 1.42 -9.18
CA LEU A 14 -3.55 1.45 -8.24
C LEU A 14 -2.23 1.50 -9.01
N VAL A 15 -1.50 2.60 -8.88
CA VAL A 15 -0.21 2.81 -9.56
C VAL A 15 0.92 2.58 -8.55
N ARG A 16 1.75 1.57 -8.83
CA ARG A 16 2.89 1.19 -7.98
C ARG A 16 4.21 1.46 -8.71
N PRO A 17 4.95 2.53 -8.37
CA PRO A 17 6.34 2.64 -8.80
C PRO A 17 7.15 1.48 -8.22
N PHE A 18 7.71 0.63 -9.08
CA PHE A 18 8.48 -0.55 -8.66
C PHE A 18 9.64 -0.16 -7.75
N LYS A 19 9.65 -0.70 -6.54
CA LYS A 19 10.78 -0.66 -5.60
C LYS A 19 10.96 -2.06 -5.01
N CYS A 20 12.21 -2.49 -4.81
CA CYS A 20 12.53 -3.80 -4.26
C CYS A 20 11.92 -3.98 -2.86
N VAL A 21 11.80 -5.20 -2.34
CA VAL A 21 11.32 -5.43 -0.97
C VAL A 21 12.39 -6.22 -0.24
N SER A 22 13.18 -5.54 0.60
CA SER A 22 14.12 -6.18 1.50
C SER A 22 13.95 -5.61 2.89
N CYS A 23 13.70 -6.47 3.88
CA CYS A 23 13.53 -6.09 5.28
C CYS A 23 14.82 -5.51 5.90
N TRP A 24 15.97 -5.81 5.30
CA TRP A 24 17.30 -5.45 5.83
C TRP A 24 17.87 -4.14 5.28
N PHE A 25 17.18 -3.49 4.32
CA PHE A 25 17.66 -2.23 3.74
C PHE A 25 16.53 -1.19 3.72
N PRO A 26 16.74 0.03 4.23
CA PRO A 26 15.72 1.09 4.21
C PRO A 26 15.45 1.65 2.81
N CYS A 27 16.14 1.17 1.77
CA CYS A 27 16.21 1.83 0.46
C CYS A 27 15.01 1.57 -0.47
N CYS A 28 13.94 0.90 -0.03
CA CYS A 28 12.85 0.53 -0.93
C CYS A 28 11.43 0.71 -0.35
N LEU A 29 11.22 1.75 0.44
CA LEU A 29 9.88 2.10 0.93
C LEU A 29 8.88 2.24 -0.22
N GLN A 30 7.83 1.43 -0.18
CA GLN A 30 6.81 1.38 -1.22
C GLN A 30 5.83 2.54 -1.05
N GLU A 31 5.52 3.18 -2.16
CA GLU A 31 4.45 4.16 -2.29
C GLU A 31 3.50 3.64 -3.36
N LEU A 32 2.21 3.78 -3.12
CA LEU A 32 1.14 3.40 -4.03
C LEU A 32 0.23 4.59 -4.21
N GLU A 33 -0.04 4.96 -5.45
CA GLU A 33 -1.04 5.97 -5.76
C GLU A 33 -2.38 5.30 -6.04
N VAL A 34 -3.44 5.85 -5.44
CA VAL A 34 -4.81 5.35 -5.57
C VAL A 34 -5.62 6.35 -6.38
N GLN A 35 -6.17 5.88 -7.50
CA GLN A 35 -6.99 6.69 -8.41
C GLN A 35 -8.41 6.14 -8.49
N SER A 36 -9.42 7.01 -8.45
CA SER A 36 -10.83 6.68 -8.64
C SER A 36 -11.62 7.94 -9.06
N PRO A 37 -12.28 7.95 -10.23
CA PRO A 37 -12.13 7.02 -11.37
C PRO A 37 -10.68 6.98 -11.90
N PRO A 38 -10.33 6.08 -12.84
CA PRO A 38 -8.99 6.04 -13.42
C PRO A 38 -8.55 7.41 -13.96
N GLY A 39 -7.39 7.89 -13.54
CA GLY A 39 -6.87 9.22 -13.86
C GLY A 39 -7.21 10.33 -12.85
N ASN A 40 -8.07 10.09 -11.86
CA ASN A 40 -8.31 11.00 -10.75
C ASN A 40 -7.72 10.47 -9.45
N THR A 41 -6.59 11.03 -9.01
CA THR A 41 -5.92 10.61 -7.77
C THR A 41 -6.72 11.04 -6.55
N ILE A 42 -7.07 10.08 -5.70
CA ILE A 42 -7.83 10.30 -4.46
C ILE A 42 -6.97 10.18 -3.20
N GLY A 43 -5.76 9.63 -3.32
CA GLY A 43 -4.84 9.49 -2.21
C GLY A 43 -3.66 8.58 -2.49
N TYR A 44 -2.89 8.33 -1.44
CA TYR A 44 -1.64 7.59 -1.49
C TYR A 44 -1.55 6.59 -0.34
N ILE A 45 -0.87 5.47 -0.55
CA ILE A 45 -0.52 4.54 0.52
C ILE A 45 1.00 4.47 0.59
N LYS A 46 1.54 4.80 1.76
CA LYS A 46 2.99 4.82 2.00
C LYS A 46 3.35 3.77 3.05
N GLN A 47 4.27 2.88 2.69
CA GLN A 47 4.88 2.00 3.66
C GLN A 47 5.89 2.80 4.49
N THR A 48 5.82 2.65 5.81
CA THR A 48 6.77 3.23 6.75
C THR A 48 7.77 2.15 7.16
N TRP A 49 9.07 2.48 7.16
CA TRP A 49 10.09 1.51 7.52
C TRP A 49 10.00 1.21 9.01
N HIS A 50 10.07 -0.05 9.35
CA HIS A 50 10.12 -0.51 10.72
C HIS A 50 10.84 -1.87 10.74
N PRO A 51 11.70 -2.12 11.74
CA PRO A 51 12.54 -3.31 11.77
C PRO A 51 11.75 -4.63 11.88
N CYS A 52 10.58 -4.61 12.51
CA CYS A 52 9.84 -5.84 12.81
C CYS A 52 8.35 -5.84 12.38
N LEU A 53 7.75 -4.69 12.05
CA LEU A 53 6.30 -4.55 11.86
C LEU A 53 6.03 -3.90 10.52
N PRO A 54 5.28 -4.51 9.59
CA PRO A 54 4.85 -3.79 8.40
C PRO A 54 3.88 -2.67 8.83
N LYS A 55 4.21 -1.42 8.48
CA LYS A 55 3.36 -0.25 8.76
C LYS A 55 3.01 0.42 7.45
N PHE A 56 1.72 0.65 7.21
CA PHE A 56 1.23 1.41 6.06
C PHE A 56 0.43 2.61 6.55
N SER A 57 0.63 3.74 5.89
CA SER A 57 -0.10 4.97 6.13
C SER A 57 -0.92 5.26 4.88
N VAL A 58 -2.24 5.28 5.04
CA VAL A 58 -3.16 5.75 4.01
C VAL A 58 -3.27 7.26 4.14
N GLN A 59 -3.01 7.94 3.04
CA GLN A 59 -2.99 9.38 2.92
C GLN A 59 -4.05 9.83 1.93
N ASP A 60 -4.63 11.00 2.19
CA ASP A 60 -5.51 11.67 1.24
C ASP A 60 -4.71 12.36 0.12
N VAL A 61 -5.39 13.18 -0.69
CA VAL A 61 -4.77 13.98 -1.76
C VAL A 61 -3.80 15.05 -1.24
N GLU A 62 -3.99 15.55 -0.02
CA GLU A 62 -3.11 16.52 0.64
C GLU A 62 -1.89 15.85 1.31
N ARG A 63 -1.80 14.51 1.24
CA ARG A 63 -0.80 13.67 1.91
C ARG A 63 -0.96 13.59 3.43
N GLU A 64 -2.12 13.97 3.95
CA GLU A 64 -2.47 13.84 5.35
C GLU A 64 -2.86 12.39 5.66
N THR A 65 -2.33 11.85 6.76
CA THR A 65 -2.56 10.45 7.11
C THR A 65 -3.93 10.27 7.74
N VAL A 66 -4.85 9.67 6.99
CA VAL A 66 -6.24 9.40 7.44
C VAL A 66 -6.39 8.06 8.15
N LEU A 67 -5.55 7.08 7.79
CA LEU A 67 -5.58 5.75 8.39
C LEU A 67 -4.16 5.17 8.50
N ARG A 68 -3.91 4.42 9.57
CA ARG A 68 -2.68 3.64 9.73
C ARG A 68 -3.05 2.17 9.86
N ILE A 69 -2.37 1.34 9.08
CA ILE A 69 -2.53 -0.12 9.10
C ILE A 69 -1.22 -0.67 9.65
N VAL A 70 -1.31 -1.46 10.72
CA VAL A 70 -0.15 -2.08 11.35
C VAL A 70 -0.34 -3.59 11.28
N GLY A 71 0.51 -4.26 10.53
CA GLY A 71 0.51 -5.72 10.51
C GLY A 71 1.38 -6.31 11.64
N PRO A 72 1.26 -7.63 11.85
CA PRO A 72 1.91 -8.34 12.94
C PRO A 72 3.43 -8.36 12.82
N CYS A 73 4.08 -8.56 13.97
CA CYS A 73 5.53 -8.65 14.07
C CYS A 73 6.04 -9.87 13.29
N PHE A 74 7.11 -9.73 12.51
CA PHE A 74 7.72 -10.78 11.68
C PHE A 74 6.94 -11.21 10.42
N ALA A 75 6.52 -10.25 9.60
CA ALA A 75 6.06 -10.51 8.22
C ALA A 75 7.19 -10.96 7.25
N CYS A 76 8.27 -11.59 7.74
CA CYS A 76 9.18 -12.39 6.91
C CYS A 76 8.55 -13.77 6.70
N ASN A 77 7.35 -13.82 6.11
CA ASN A 77 6.70 -15.08 5.79
C ASN A 77 7.01 -15.44 4.34
N CYS A 78 8.03 -16.26 4.12
CA CYS A 78 8.01 -17.18 2.99
C CYS A 78 6.79 -18.09 3.18
N CYS A 79 5.66 -17.74 2.55
CA CYS A 79 4.45 -18.56 2.42
C CYS A 79 3.51 -18.64 3.64
N GLY A 80 2.80 -17.55 3.97
CA GLY A 80 1.57 -17.66 4.75
C GLY A 80 0.81 -16.34 4.95
N ASP A 81 -0.50 -16.45 5.12
CA ASP A 81 -1.43 -15.32 5.25
C ASP A 81 -1.12 -14.43 6.45
N ILE A 82 -1.28 -13.13 6.24
CA ILE A 82 -1.00 -12.09 7.23
C ILE A 82 -2.35 -11.49 7.65
N ASN A 83 -2.70 -11.64 8.92
CA ASN A 83 -3.86 -10.96 9.50
C ASN A 83 -3.48 -9.52 9.84
N PHE A 84 -4.25 -8.55 9.33
CA PHE A 84 -4.10 -7.13 9.65
C PHE A 84 -5.15 -6.76 10.69
N GLU A 85 -4.76 -5.97 11.71
CA GLU A 85 -5.65 -5.39 12.73
C GLU A 85 -5.86 -3.89 12.47
#